data_AF-A0AAJ5W1J1-F1
#
_entry.id   AF-A0AAJ5W1J1-F1
#
_cell.length_a   1.000
_cell.length_b   1.000
_cell.length_c   1.000
_cell.angle_alpha   90.00
_cell.angle_beta   90.00
_cell.angle_gamma   90.00
#
_symmetry.space_group_name_H-M   'P 1'
#
loop_
_entity.id
_entity.type
_entity.pdbx_description
1 polymer ?
#
loop_
_entity_poly.entity_id
_entity_poly.type
_entity_poly.pdbx_seq_one_letter_code
_entity_poly.pdbx_strand_id
1 'polypeptide(L)'
;MLASIGLAVLLSTSGCAPQAHVTLSDILSNSELEHFTAPIERTADLCGQIQGCVEAWSTQEATFRRFDDVAAASRYSAEVGADAFQSRYITIDFRGSAVSEAERRSIEEVIEGAHQSD
;
A
#
# COMPACT_ATOMS: atom_id res chain seq x y z
N MET A 1 49.34 41.86 -9.13
CA MET A 1 48.88 40.71 -8.31
C MET A 1 47.36 40.69 -8.39
N LEU A 2 46.78 39.79 -9.19
CA LEU A 2 45.34 39.64 -9.37
C LEU A 2 44.87 38.52 -8.43
N ALA A 3 44.02 38.86 -7.46
CA ALA A 3 43.46 37.93 -6.49
C ALA A 3 42.29 37.17 -7.12
N SER A 4 42.44 35.86 -7.27
CA SER A 4 41.40 34.96 -7.76
C SER A 4 40.36 34.72 -6.68
N ILE A 5 39.12 35.13 -6.93
CA ILE A 5 37.96 34.86 -6.07
C ILE A 5 37.54 33.41 -6.28
N GLY A 6 37.77 32.56 -5.27
CA GLY A 6 37.34 31.17 -5.26
C GLY A 6 35.82 31.09 -5.12
N LEU A 7 35.15 30.60 -6.16
CA LEU A 7 33.71 30.34 -6.17
C LEU A 7 33.45 29.05 -5.39
N ALA A 8 32.97 29.17 -4.15
CA ALA A 8 32.53 28.03 -3.35
C ALA A 8 31.20 27.50 -3.93
N VAL A 9 31.26 26.35 -4.59
CA VAL A 9 30.08 25.59 -5.03
C VAL A 9 29.46 24.95 -3.80
N LEU A 10 28.33 25.50 -3.34
CA LEU A 10 27.49 24.87 -2.32
C LEU A 10 26.78 23.68 -2.98
N LEU A 11 27.29 22.47 -2.74
CA LEU A 11 26.61 21.22 -3.06
C LEU A 11 25.35 21.12 -2.18
N SER A 12 24.20 21.48 -2.74
CA SER A 12 22.89 21.20 -2.15
C SER A 12 22.70 19.69 -2.12
N THR A 13 23.05 19.04 -1.01
CA THR A 13 22.65 17.66 -0.75
C THR A 13 21.14 17.68 -0.47
N SER A 14 20.32 17.55 -1.51
CA SER A 14 18.94 17.11 -1.36
C SER A 14 19.00 15.72 -0.74
N GLY A 15 18.87 15.66 0.59
CA GLY A 15 18.70 14.40 1.29
C GLY A 15 17.41 13.76 0.79
N CYS A 16 17.55 12.65 0.06
CA CYS A 16 16.44 11.74 -0.17
C CYS A 16 16.05 11.14 1.18
N ALA A 17 15.13 11.80 1.90
CA ALA A 17 14.39 11.12 2.95
C ALA A 17 13.56 10.02 2.25
N PRO A 18 13.59 8.77 2.72
CA PRO A 18 12.65 7.77 2.22
C PRO A 18 11.24 8.31 2.44
N GLN A 19 10.43 8.37 1.38
CA GLN A 19 9.01 8.63 1.51
C GLN A 19 8.46 7.48 2.36
N ALA A 20 7.98 7.79 3.57
CA ALA A 20 7.28 6.79 4.36
C ALA A 20 6.04 6.39 3.55
N HIS A 21 5.91 5.11 3.23
CA HIS A 21 4.72 4.57 2.60
C HIS A 21 3.93 3.85 3.69
N VAL A 22 2.64 4.15 3.78
CA VAL A 22 1.70 3.41 4.63
C VAL A 22 1.81 1.92 4.34
N THR A 23 2.04 1.12 5.38
CA THR A 23 2.10 -0.34 5.27
C THR A 23 0.73 -0.96 5.55
N LEU A 24 0.51 -2.19 5.08
CA LEU A 24 -0.70 -2.92 5.48
C LEU A 24 -0.65 -3.30 6.95
N SER A 25 0.54 -3.53 7.50
CA SER A 25 0.74 -3.74 8.94
C SER A 25 0.22 -2.55 9.77
N ASP A 26 0.48 -1.31 9.34
CA ASP A 26 0.02 -0.10 10.05
C ASP A 26 -1.52 0.00 10.10
N ILE A 27 -2.19 -0.51 9.08
CA ILE A 27 -3.65 -0.47 8.96
C ILE A 27 -4.28 -1.68 9.66
N LEU A 28 -3.86 -2.90 9.30
CA LEU A 28 -4.53 -4.14 9.67
C LEU A 28 -4.16 -4.63 11.08
N SER A 29 -3.03 -4.19 11.63
CA SER A 29 -2.66 -4.50 13.03
C SER A 29 -3.24 -3.51 14.02
N ASN A 30 -3.95 -2.47 13.54
CA ASN A 30 -4.57 -1.49 14.42
C ASN A 30 -5.87 -2.07 15.00
N SER A 31 -5.82 -2.51 16.26
CA SER A 31 -6.96 -3.08 16.97
C SER A 31 -8.13 -2.12 17.18
N GLU A 32 -7.91 -0.81 17.05
CA GLU A 32 -8.97 0.20 17.12
C GLU A 32 -9.82 0.22 15.84
N LEU A 33 -9.30 -0.34 14.73
CA LEU A 33 -10.04 -0.50 13.49
C LEU A 33 -10.76 -1.86 13.52
N GLU A 34 -11.97 -1.88 14.07
CA GLU A 34 -12.85 -3.07 14.14
C GLU A 34 -13.36 -3.59 12.78
N HIS A 35 -12.73 -3.18 11.67
CA HIS A 35 -13.12 -3.50 10.30
C HIS A 35 -12.53 -4.81 9.77
N PHE A 36 -11.56 -5.40 10.48
CA PHE A 36 -10.78 -6.53 9.98
C PHE A 36 -10.75 -7.68 10.98
N THR A 37 -11.31 -8.83 10.59
CA THR A 37 -11.35 -10.00 11.47
C THR A 37 -10.21 -10.96 11.16
N ALA A 38 -9.49 -11.35 12.21
CA ALA A 38 -8.37 -12.29 12.15
C ALA A 38 -7.33 -11.93 11.07
N PRO A 39 -6.73 -10.72 11.11
CA PRO A 39 -5.68 -10.34 10.18
C PRO A 39 -4.44 -11.22 10.36
N ILE A 40 -3.97 -11.81 9.26
CA ILE A 40 -2.78 -12.66 9.24
C ILE A 40 -1.90 -12.21 8.08
N GLU A 41 -0.63 -11.92 8.39
CA GLU A 41 0.38 -11.66 7.38
C GLU A 41 0.65 -12.94 6.57
N ARG A 42 0.55 -12.84 5.24
CA ARG A 42 0.74 -13.95 4.30
C ARG A 42 1.58 -13.53 3.09
N THR A 43 2.52 -12.61 3.30
CA THR A 43 3.38 -12.02 2.25
C THR A 43 4.04 -13.08 1.37
N ALA A 44 4.71 -14.07 1.97
CA ALA A 44 5.42 -15.10 1.20
C ALA A 44 4.49 -15.92 0.28
N ASP A 45 3.30 -16.26 0.77
CA ASP A 45 2.35 -17.10 0.02
C ASP A 45 1.61 -16.30 -1.05
N LEU A 46 1.17 -15.08 -0.71
CA LEU A 46 0.27 -14.29 -1.55
C LEU A 46 0.99 -13.36 -2.52
N CYS A 47 2.25 -12.98 -2.25
CA CYS A 47 3.08 -12.19 -3.17
C CYS A 47 4.05 -13.06 -3.99
N GLY A 48 4.27 -14.34 -3.62
CA GLY A 48 5.40 -15.13 -4.12
C GLY A 48 5.51 -15.27 -5.65
N GLN A 49 4.42 -15.04 -6.40
CA GLN A 49 4.39 -15.08 -7.87
C GLN A 49 3.90 -13.78 -8.50
N ILE A 50 3.77 -12.71 -7.71
CA ILE A 50 3.22 -11.43 -8.15
C ILE A 50 4.33 -10.40 -8.16
N GLN A 51 4.73 -9.98 -9.35
CA GLN A 51 5.79 -8.99 -9.52
C GLN A 51 5.42 -7.66 -8.86
N GLY A 52 6.32 -7.14 -8.02
CA GLY A 52 6.15 -5.86 -7.32
C GLY A 52 5.31 -5.95 -6.04
N CYS A 53 4.73 -7.10 -5.70
CA CYS A 53 4.04 -7.31 -4.43
C CYS A 53 5.07 -7.43 -3.30
N VAL A 54 4.98 -6.55 -2.31
CA VAL A 54 5.97 -6.41 -1.23
C VAL A 54 5.41 -6.70 0.16
N GLU A 55 4.09 -6.76 0.28
CA GLU A 55 3.40 -7.07 1.54
C GLU A 55 2.02 -7.65 1.21
N ALA A 56 1.58 -8.67 1.94
CA ALA A 56 0.23 -9.18 1.79
C ALA A 56 -0.33 -9.72 3.09
N TRP A 57 -1.63 -9.51 3.25
CA TRP A 57 -2.39 -9.92 4.43
C TRP A 57 -3.71 -10.55 3.99
N SER A 58 -4.18 -11.50 4.79
CA SER A 58 -5.52 -12.09 4.65
C SER A 58 -6.31 -11.79 5.91
N THR A 59 -7.58 -11.45 5.72
CA THR A 59 -8.58 -11.40 6.79
C THR A 59 -9.72 -12.35 6.44
N GLN A 60 -10.79 -12.39 7.23
CA GLN A 60 -12.01 -13.10 6.84
C GLN A 60 -12.77 -12.38 5.72
N GLU A 61 -12.61 -11.07 5.63
CA GLU A 61 -13.33 -10.19 4.71
C GLU A 61 -12.68 -10.14 3.33
N ALA A 62 -11.34 -10.08 3.24
CA ALA A 62 -10.65 -9.92 1.97
C ALA A 62 -9.16 -10.28 2.04
N THR A 63 -8.52 -10.27 0.87
CA THR A 63 -7.07 -10.30 0.77
C THR A 63 -6.53 -8.92 0.39
N PHE A 64 -5.52 -8.46 1.11
CA PHE A 64 -4.89 -7.16 0.92
C PHE A 64 -3.47 -7.36 0.40
N ARG A 65 -3.06 -6.53 -0.56
CA ARG A 65 -1.69 -6.52 -1.09
C ARG A 65 -1.16 -5.11 -1.23
N ARG A 66 0.09 -4.90 -0.85
CA ARG A 66 0.85 -3.68 -1.10
C ARG A 66 1.90 -3.96 -2.16
N PHE A 67 2.08 -2.99 -3.04
CA PHE A 67 3.03 -3.02 -4.14
C PHE A 67 4.13 -1.97 -3.94
N ASP A 68 5.27 -2.18 -4.58
CA ASP A 68 6.37 -1.23 -4.65
C ASP A 68 6.05 -0.02 -5.53
N ASP A 69 5.14 -0.17 -6.49
CA ASP A 69 4.65 0.90 -7.35
C ASP A 69 3.14 0.78 -7.69
N VAL A 70 2.55 1.91 -8.11
CA VAL A 70 1.13 2.01 -8.48
C VAL A 70 0.79 1.22 -9.75
N ALA A 71 1.75 1.04 -10.66
CA ALA A 71 1.52 0.34 -11.91
C ALA A 71 1.41 -1.19 -11.68
N ALA A 72 2.17 -1.74 -10.74
CA ALA A 72 2.08 -3.13 -10.30
C ALA A 72 0.74 -3.39 -9.60
N ALA A 73 0.33 -2.49 -8.69
CA ALA A 73 -0.99 -2.54 -8.07
C ALA A 73 -2.12 -2.50 -9.11
N SER A 74 -2.01 -1.61 -10.10
CA SER A 74 -3.01 -1.49 -11.18
C SER A 74 -3.10 -2.71 -12.06
N ARG A 75 -1.96 -3.33 -12.41
CA ARG A 75 -1.92 -4.60 -13.14
C ARG A 75 -2.65 -5.70 -12.38
N TYR A 76 -2.33 -5.88 -11.10
CA TYR A 76 -2.98 -6.89 -10.27
C TYR A 76 -4.48 -6.63 -10.10
N SER A 77 -4.88 -5.38 -9.85
CA SER A 77 -6.29 -5.00 -9.74
C SER A 77 -7.07 -5.34 -11.02
N ALA A 78 -6.48 -5.10 -12.19
CA ALA A 78 -7.09 -5.47 -13.47
C ALA A 78 -7.22 -6.99 -13.67
N GLU A 79 -6.28 -7.79 -13.16
CA GLU A 79 -6.36 -9.26 -13.18
C GLU A 79 -7.49 -9.80 -12.28
N VAL A 80 -7.73 -9.16 -11.15
CA VAL A 80 -8.81 -9.50 -10.22
C VAL A 80 -10.18 -9.07 -10.79
N GLY A 81 -10.26 -7.92 -11.44
CA GLY A 81 -11.46 -7.43 -12.12
C GLY A 81 -12.45 -6.74 -11.18
N ALA A 82 -13.75 -7.04 -11.31
CA ALA A 82 -14.82 -6.37 -10.56
C ALA A 82 -14.73 -6.58 -9.03
N ASP A 83 -14.06 -7.65 -8.61
CA ASP A 83 -13.83 -7.97 -7.20
C ASP A 83 -12.63 -7.22 -6.60
N ALA A 84 -11.99 -6.35 -7.38
CA ALA A 84 -10.86 -5.56 -6.92
C ALA A 84 -11.30 -4.18 -6.42
N PHE A 85 -10.58 -3.68 -5.43
CA PHE A 85 -10.45 -2.26 -5.16
C PHE A 85 -8.96 -1.90 -5.15
N GLN A 86 -8.63 -0.69 -5.59
CA GLN A 86 -7.25 -0.19 -5.55
C GLN A 86 -7.22 1.22 -4.97
N SER A 87 -6.34 1.43 -4.00
CA SER A 87 -5.93 2.77 -3.57
C SER A 87 -4.41 2.89 -3.65
N ARG A 88 -3.93 3.76 -4.54
CA ARG A 88 -2.50 3.94 -4.85
C ARG A 88 -1.78 2.60 -5.10
N TYR A 89 -0.90 2.21 -4.19
CA TYR A 89 -0.07 1.01 -4.24
C TYR A 89 -0.66 -0.15 -3.42
N ILE A 90 -1.89 -0.03 -2.91
CA ILE A 90 -2.61 -1.08 -2.19
C ILE A 90 -3.79 -1.57 -3.03
N THR A 91 -4.00 -2.88 -3.05
CA THR A 91 -5.20 -3.51 -3.62
C THR A 91 -5.92 -4.36 -2.59
N ILE A 92 -7.24 -4.40 -2.70
CA ILE A 92 -8.12 -5.32 -1.99
C ILE A 92 -8.72 -6.28 -3.01
N ASP A 93 -8.66 -7.56 -2.72
CA ASP A 93 -9.19 -8.65 -3.53
C ASP A 93 -10.31 -9.35 -2.74
N PHE A 94 -11.54 -9.13 -3.19
CA PHE A 94 -12.76 -9.66 -2.58
C PHE A 94 -13.23 -10.99 -3.20
N ARG A 95 -12.43 -11.62 -4.09
CA ARG A 95 -12.85 -12.89 -4.70
C ARG A 95 -13.07 -13.96 -3.64
N GLY A 96 -14.24 -14.59 -3.68
CA GLY A 96 -14.63 -15.61 -2.70
C GLY A 96 -15.02 -15.06 -1.33
N SER A 97 -15.07 -13.74 -1.16
CA SER A 97 -15.59 -13.10 0.04
C SER A 97 -17.13 -13.17 0.09
N ALA A 98 -17.66 -13.24 1.30
CA ALA A 98 -19.11 -13.20 1.57
C ALA A 98 -19.57 -11.84 2.15
N VAL A 99 -18.69 -10.84 2.17
CA VAL A 99 -19.03 -9.51 2.72
C VAL A 99 -20.14 -8.84 1.92
N SER A 100 -20.96 -8.05 2.63
CA SER A 100 -22.00 -7.25 2.00
C SER A 100 -21.40 -6.06 1.24
N GLU A 101 -22.14 -5.43 0.31
CA GLU A 101 -21.66 -4.20 -0.35
C GLU A 101 -21.40 -3.05 0.62
N ALA A 102 -22.18 -2.96 1.71
CA ALA A 102 -21.99 -1.93 2.73
C ALA A 102 -20.68 -2.14 3.50
N GLU A 103 -20.38 -3.39 3.85
CA GLU A 103 -19.14 -3.78 4.52
C GLU A 103 -17.93 -3.61 3.59
N ARG A 104 -18.07 -4.03 2.33
CA ARG A 104 -17.07 -3.78 1.28
C ARG A 104 -16.72 -2.29 1.20
N ARG A 105 -17.72 -1.41 1.12
CA ARG A 105 -17.50 0.03 1.08
C ARG A 105 -16.77 0.55 2.32
N SER A 106 -17.17 0.07 3.50
CA SER A 106 -16.51 0.45 4.76
C SER A 106 -15.03 0.08 4.76
N ILE A 107 -14.68 -1.10 4.25
CA ILE A 107 -13.29 -1.56 4.11
C ILE A 107 -12.51 -0.71 3.10
N GLU A 108 -13.12 -0.38 1.96
CA GLU A 108 -12.52 0.48 0.92
C GLU A 108 -12.21 1.87 1.46
N GLU A 109 -13.14 2.47 2.22
CA GLU A 109 -12.98 3.79 2.87
C GLU A 109 -11.82 3.82 3.86
N VAL A 110 -11.60 2.74 4.64
CA VAL A 110 -10.47 2.64 5.57
C VAL A 110 -9.14 2.65 4.81
N ILE A 111 -9.01 1.87 3.74
CA ILE A 111 -7.79 1.82 2.94
C ILE A 111 -7.56 3.14 2.20
N GLU A 112 -8.60 3.77 1.66
CA GLU A 112 -8.49 5.08 1.01
C GLU A 112 -8.07 6.18 1.99
N GLY A 113 -8.66 6.21 3.19
CA GLY A 113 -8.35 7.17 4.24
C GLY A 113 -6.92 7.07 4.77
N ALA A 114 -6.32 5.89 4.74
CA ALA A 114 -4.96 5.67 5.26
C ALA A 114 -3.90 6.52 4.55
N HIS A 115 -4.11 6.87 3.27
CA HIS A 115 -3.19 7.70 2.49
C HIS A 115 -3.34 9.21 2.69
N GLN A 116 -4.38 9.67 3.37
CA GLN A 116 -4.63 11.12 3.57
C GLN A 116 -3.87 11.71 4.77
N SER A 117 -3.16 10.87 5.53
CA SER A 117 -2.40 11.29 6.71
C SER A 117 -0.89 11.47 6.46
N ASP A 118 -0.43 11.24 5.23
CA ASP A 118 0.94 11.56 4.73
C ASP A 118 1.01 12.99 4.16
#